data_AF-A0A518N486-F1
#
_entry.id   AF-A0A518N486-F1
#
_cell.length_a   1.000
_cell.length_b   1.000
_cell.length_c   1.000
_cell.angle_alpha   90.00
_cell.angle_beta   90.00
_cell.angle_gamma   90.00
#
_symmetry.space_group_name_H-M   'P 1'
#
loop_
_entity.id
_entity.type
_entity.pdbx_description
1 polymer ?
#
loop_
_entity_poly.entity_id
_entity_poly.type
_entity_poly.pdbx_seq_one_letter_code
_entity_poly.pdbx_strand_id
1 'polypeptide(L)'
;MTDQRDFNSLYAKGMRTAVTERLTEATLERMRTQAIGGAGIALGVILLLLQTSLDSRALEIALYSAIFAIPAWIAAWQYVEAYMFCGKPSYEHFNSPKGSLVAAAFAISGMLLLLIAVVSLIWHMSPAGAVVFLAVSLAAAVLIYRHHNAVRTFADKASDGGSA
;
A
#
# COMPACT_ATOMS: atom_id res chain seq x y z
N MET A 1 9.88 7.69 30.73
CA MET A 1 8.96 6.53 30.56
C MET A 1 7.52 6.94 30.19
N THR A 2 7.26 8.20 29.86
CA THR A 2 5.94 8.78 29.56
C THR A 2 5.59 8.79 28.06
N ASP A 3 6.57 8.60 27.18
CA ASP A 3 6.46 8.88 25.74
C ASP A 3 5.62 7.85 24.95
N GLN A 4 5.78 6.57 25.26
CA GLN A 4 5.16 5.49 24.47
C GLN A 4 3.67 5.30 24.78
N ARG A 5 3.21 5.67 25.98
CA ARG A 5 1.78 5.62 26.34
C ARG A 5 1.01 6.76 25.70
N ASP A 6 1.60 7.95 25.67
CA ASP A 6 1.00 9.12 25.03
C ASP A 6 0.92 8.93 23.50
N PHE A 7 1.98 8.42 22.87
CA PHE A 7 1.95 8.05 21.45
C PHE A 7 0.88 6.99 21.14
N ASN A 8 0.82 5.90 21.92
CA ASN A 8 -0.20 4.87 21.72
C ASN A 8 -1.61 5.42 21.92
N SER A 9 -1.82 6.35 22.86
CA SER A 9 -3.13 6.97 23.10
C SER A 9 -3.55 7.92 21.97
N LEU A 10 -2.63 8.73 21.43
CA LEU A 10 -2.87 9.62 20.30
C LEU A 10 -3.09 8.84 19.00
N TYR A 11 -2.29 7.82 18.76
CA TYR A 11 -2.43 6.92 17.62
C TYR A 11 -3.74 6.14 17.70
N ALA A 12 -4.06 5.55 18.85
CA ALA A 12 -5.32 4.85 19.06
C ALA A 12 -6.52 5.79 18.89
N LYS A 13 -6.46 7.03 19.40
CA LYS A 13 -7.54 8.00 19.23
C LYS A 13 -7.70 8.43 17.76
N GLY A 14 -6.61 8.67 17.04
CA GLY A 14 -6.63 9.04 15.63
C GLY A 14 -7.02 7.90 14.67
N MET A 15 -6.68 6.65 15.02
CA MET A 15 -7.11 5.44 14.30
C MET A 15 -8.55 5.05 14.64
N ARG A 16 -9.00 5.29 15.88
CA ARG A 16 -10.36 4.95 16.31
C ARG A 16 -11.41 5.74 15.56
N THR A 17 -11.20 7.04 15.37
CA THR A 17 -12.08 7.91 14.58
C THR A 17 -11.93 7.73 13.07
N ALA A 18 -10.72 7.41 12.58
CA ALA A 18 -10.46 7.32 11.13
C ALA A 18 -10.66 5.93 10.52
N VAL A 19 -10.42 4.86 11.30
CA VAL A 19 -10.29 3.49 10.80
C VAL A 19 -11.18 2.52 11.56
N THR A 20 -11.27 2.57 12.89
CA THR A 20 -11.95 1.52 13.68
C THR A 20 -13.45 1.41 13.45
N GLU A 21 -14.16 2.53 13.29
CA GLU A 21 -15.59 2.51 12.95
C GLU A 21 -15.86 2.21 11.47
N ARG A 22 -14.83 2.33 10.62
CA ARG A 22 -14.94 2.22 9.15
C ARG A 22 -14.32 0.95 8.58
N LEU A 23 -13.54 0.21 9.37
CA LEU A 23 -12.92 -1.06 8.99
C LEU A 23 -13.99 -2.14 8.92
N THR A 24 -14.51 -2.31 7.71
CA THR A 24 -15.49 -3.35 7.38
C THR A 24 -14.80 -4.54 6.75
N GLU A 25 -15.45 -5.71 6.78
CA GLU A 25 -14.99 -6.90 6.06
C GLU A 25 -14.77 -6.59 4.56
N ALA A 26 -15.66 -5.80 3.95
CA ALA A 26 -15.51 -5.31 2.59
C ALA A 26 -14.23 -4.46 2.37
N THR A 27 -13.75 -3.77 3.41
CA THR A 27 -12.49 -3.01 3.33
C THR A 27 -11.28 -3.94 3.36
N LEU A 28 -11.30 -4.95 4.23
CA LEU A 28 -10.24 -5.97 4.28
C LEU A 28 -10.21 -6.81 3.00
N GLU A 29 -11.38 -7.15 2.45
CA GLU A 29 -11.49 -7.84 1.16
C GLU A 29 -10.87 -7.00 0.03
N ARG A 30 -11.17 -5.70 -0.03
CA ARG A 30 -10.51 -4.79 -0.99
C ARG A 30 -8.99 -4.77 -0.83
N MET A 31 -8.48 -4.70 0.40
CA MET A 31 -7.03 -4.73 0.66
C MET A 31 -6.40 -6.05 0.20
N ARG A 32 -7.06 -7.18 0.46
CA ARG A 32 -6.66 -8.49 -0.05
C ARG A 32 -6.62 -8.52 -1.57
N THR A 33 -7.69 -8.07 -2.25
CA THR A 33 -7.75 -8.06 -3.71
C THR A 33 -6.66 -7.18 -4.31
N GLN A 34 -6.38 -6.03 -3.70
CA GLN A 34 -5.26 -5.15 -4.10
C GLN A 34 -3.92 -5.86 -3.97
N ALA A 35 -3.70 -6.58 -2.86
CA ALA A 35 -2.46 -7.31 -2.64
C ALA A 35 -2.26 -8.44 -3.66
N ILE A 36 -3.32 -9.21 -3.94
CA ILE A 36 -3.30 -10.25 -4.99
C ILE A 36 -3.05 -9.61 -6.36
N GLY A 37 -3.69 -8.48 -6.66
CA GLY A 37 -3.47 -7.71 -7.89
C GLY A 37 -2.03 -7.25 -8.03
N GLY A 38 -1.41 -6.74 -6.96
CA GLY A 38 0.00 -6.36 -6.93
C GLY A 38 0.95 -7.53 -7.23
N ALA A 39 0.70 -8.69 -6.62
CA ALA A 39 1.45 -9.92 -6.93
C ALA A 39 1.25 -10.35 -8.41
N GLY A 40 0.04 -10.23 -8.95
CA GLY A 40 -0.27 -10.52 -10.35
C GLY A 40 0.46 -9.60 -11.33
N ILE A 41 0.55 -8.30 -11.04
CA ILE A 41 1.33 -7.34 -11.84
C ILE A 41 2.82 -7.71 -11.81
N ALA A 42 3.35 -8.05 -10.63
CA ALA A 42 4.75 -8.47 -10.50
C ALA A 42 5.05 -9.73 -11.33
N LEU A 43 4.16 -10.73 -11.28
CA LEU A 43 4.26 -11.91 -12.13
C LEU A 43 4.19 -11.56 -13.63
N GLY A 44 3.29 -10.66 -14.02
CA GLY A 44 3.20 -10.17 -15.40
C GLY A 44 4.51 -9.54 -15.89
N VAL A 45 5.17 -8.72 -15.06
CA VAL A 45 6.49 -8.17 -15.37
C VAL A 45 7.53 -9.27 -15.57
N ILE A 46 7.56 -10.29 -14.71
CA ILE A 46 8.49 -11.43 -14.85
C ILE A 46 8.23 -12.19 -16.16
N LEU A 47 6.96 -12.48 -16.47
CA LEU A 47 6.59 -13.19 -17.69
C LEU A 47 6.95 -12.41 -18.97
N LEU A 48 6.85 -11.08 -18.94
CA LEU A 48 7.32 -10.22 -20.03
C LEU A 48 8.85 -10.28 -20.16
N LEU A 49 9.57 -10.18 -19.04
CA LEU A 49 11.04 -10.21 -19.03
C LEU A 49 11.62 -11.57 -19.43
N LEU A 50 10.93 -12.67 -19.12
CA LEU A 50 11.31 -14.02 -19.57
C LEU A 50 11.32 -14.17 -21.09
N GLN A 51 10.60 -13.32 -21.81
CA GLN A 51 10.55 -13.32 -23.28
C GLN A 51 11.62 -12.42 -23.91
N THR A 52 12.43 -11.73 -23.09
CA THR A 52 13.46 -10.78 -23.53
C THR A 52 14.85 -11.25 -23.11
N SER A 53 15.88 -10.91 -23.87
CA SER A 53 17.25 -11.07 -23.42
C SER A 53 17.59 -9.99 -22.38
N LEU A 54 18.16 -10.39 -21.24
CA LEU A 54 18.51 -9.50 -20.13
C LEU A 54 19.84 -8.77 -20.39
N ASP A 55 19.96 -8.12 -21.55
CA ASP A 55 21.23 -7.54 -22.00
C ASP A 55 21.55 -6.17 -21.38
N SER A 56 20.62 -5.65 -20.56
CA SER A 56 20.82 -4.36 -19.88
C SER A 56 20.54 -4.44 -18.39
N ARG A 57 21.32 -3.69 -17.62
CA ARG A 57 21.17 -3.55 -16.15
C ARG A 57 19.77 -3.08 -15.75
N ALA A 58 19.11 -2.28 -16.58
CA ALA A 58 17.75 -1.83 -16.30
C ALA A 58 16.74 -2.99 -16.30
N LEU A 59 16.90 -3.96 -17.21
CA LEU A 59 16.06 -5.16 -17.24
C LEU A 59 16.36 -6.10 -16.06
N GLU A 60 17.61 -6.22 -15.63
CA GLU A 60 17.99 -6.98 -14.43
C GLU A 60 17.37 -6.37 -13.16
N ILE A 61 17.47 -5.04 -13.00
CA ILE A 61 16.84 -4.32 -11.88
C ILE A 61 15.33 -4.53 -11.90
N ALA A 62 14.71 -4.46 -13.09
CA ALA A 62 13.29 -4.72 -13.24
C ALA A 62 12.91 -6.13 -12.78
N LEU A 63 13.68 -7.13 -13.20
CA LEU A 63 13.47 -8.53 -12.84
C LEU A 63 13.58 -8.75 -11.33
N TYR A 64 14.69 -8.34 -10.71
CA TYR A 64 14.89 -8.55 -9.28
C TYR A 64 13.83 -7.83 -8.45
N SER A 65 13.48 -6.59 -8.83
CA SER A 65 12.44 -5.84 -8.13
C SER A 65 11.08 -6.54 -8.22
N ALA A 66 10.71 -7.07 -9.39
CA ALA A 66 9.48 -7.83 -9.57
C ALA A 66 9.49 -9.16 -8.77
N ILE A 67 10.62 -9.87 -8.74
CA ILE A 67 10.79 -11.09 -7.94
C ILE A 67 10.56 -10.81 -6.45
N PHE A 68 11.14 -9.73 -5.91
CA PHE A 68 10.95 -9.35 -4.51
C PHE A 68 9.57 -8.74 -4.21
N ALA A 69 8.90 -8.16 -5.21
CA ALA A 69 7.55 -7.63 -5.05
C ALA A 69 6.53 -8.74 -4.74
N ILE A 70 6.67 -9.92 -5.35
CA ILE A 70 5.77 -11.07 -5.13
C ILE A 70 5.66 -11.45 -3.64
N PRO A 71 6.75 -11.82 -2.93
CA PRO A 71 6.68 -12.18 -1.52
C PRO A 71 6.21 -11.01 -0.64
N ALA A 72 6.53 -9.76 -0.98
CA ALA A 72 6.03 -8.60 -0.25
C ALA A 72 4.49 -8.49 -0.35
N TRP A 73 3.93 -8.66 -1.54
CA TRP A 73 2.48 -8.66 -1.75
C TRP A 73 1.78 -9.88 -1.15
N ILE A 74 2.38 -11.07 -1.22
CA ILE A 74 1.87 -12.27 -0.55
C ILE A 74 1.85 -12.06 0.96
N ALA A 75 2.92 -11.49 1.55
CA ALA A 75 2.96 -11.18 2.98
C ALA A 75 1.86 -10.17 3.37
N ALA A 76 1.67 -9.11 2.57
CA ALA A 76 0.58 -8.15 2.79
C ALA A 76 -0.80 -8.82 2.73
N TRP A 77 -1.02 -9.71 1.75
CA TRP A 77 -2.27 -10.48 1.64
C TRP A 77 -2.48 -11.38 2.86
N GLN A 78 -1.53 -12.27 3.17
CA GLN A 78 -1.65 -13.22 4.27
C GLN A 78 -1.86 -12.50 5.62
N TYR A 79 -1.23 -11.33 5.79
CA TYR A 79 -1.42 -10.51 6.97
C TYR A 79 -2.87 -10.01 7.10
N VAL A 80 -3.49 -9.55 6.02
CA VAL A 80 -4.91 -9.13 6.00
C VAL A 80 -5.85 -10.32 6.17
N GLU A 81 -5.54 -11.45 5.53
CA GLU A 81 -6.33 -12.70 5.60
C GLU A 81 -6.52 -13.16 7.05
N ALA A 82 -5.49 -13.04 7.89
CA ALA A 82 -5.56 -13.42 9.30
C ALA A 82 -6.66 -12.65 10.07
N TYR A 83 -6.89 -11.38 9.73
CA TYR A 83 -7.96 -10.58 10.34
C TYR A 83 -9.34 -10.92 9.77
N MET A 84 -9.42 -11.25 8.48
CA MET A 84 -10.66 -11.76 7.89
C MET A 84 -11.08 -13.08 8.54
N PHE A 85 -10.13 -14.00 8.75
CA PHE A 85 -10.38 -15.30 9.36
C PHE A 85 -10.86 -15.20 10.81
N CYS A 86 -10.22 -14.34 11.62
CA CYS A 86 -10.57 -14.16 13.03
C CYS A 86 -11.80 -13.25 13.26
N GLY A 87 -12.28 -12.57 12.21
CA GLY A 87 -13.48 -11.73 12.23
C GLY A 87 -13.36 -10.47 13.11
N LYS A 88 -14.51 -9.86 13.40
CA LYS A 88 -14.63 -8.56 14.10
C LYS A 88 -13.81 -8.41 15.39
N PRO A 89 -13.68 -9.44 16.27
CA PRO A 89 -12.87 -9.31 17.48
C PRO A 89 -11.39 -8.98 17.21
N SER A 90 -10.87 -9.37 16.05
CA SER A 90 -9.47 -9.14 15.68
C SER A 90 -9.19 -7.72 15.17
N TYR A 91 -10.23 -6.95 14.83
CA TYR A 91 -10.06 -5.63 14.21
C TYR A 91 -9.49 -4.60 15.18
N GLU A 92 -9.72 -4.75 16.48
CA GLU A 92 -9.06 -3.92 17.50
C GLU A 92 -7.54 -4.12 17.48
N HIS A 93 -7.06 -5.34 17.25
CA HIS A 93 -5.62 -5.61 17.12
C HIS A 93 -5.05 -5.00 15.84
N PHE A 94 -5.77 -5.08 14.71
CA PHE A 94 -5.38 -4.41 13.46
C PHE A 94 -5.21 -2.90 13.64
N ASN A 95 -6.05 -2.28 14.49
CA ASN A 95 -5.99 -0.85 14.78
C ASN A 95 -4.86 -0.44 15.73
N SER A 96 -4.12 -1.40 16.29
CA SER A 96 -2.90 -1.09 17.01
C SER A 96 -1.79 -0.68 16.04
N PRO A 97 -0.87 0.22 16.43
CA PRO A 97 0.23 0.64 15.57
C PRO A 97 1.17 -0.52 15.20
N LYS A 98 1.18 -1.60 15.98
CA LYS A 98 1.92 -2.82 15.65
C LYS A 98 1.18 -3.69 14.64
N GLY A 99 -0.15 -3.67 14.65
CA GLY A 99 -1.00 -4.42 13.73
C GLY A 99 -1.01 -3.80 12.33
N SER A 100 -1.44 -2.56 12.20
CA SER A 100 -1.60 -1.90 10.90
C SER A 100 -0.26 -1.64 10.18
N LEU A 101 0.80 -1.33 10.94
CA LEU A 101 2.07 -0.89 10.36
C LEU A 101 2.80 -2.01 9.64
N VAL A 102 2.64 -3.27 10.08
CA VAL A 102 3.24 -4.42 9.40
C VAL A 102 2.61 -4.62 8.03
N ALA A 103 1.27 -4.62 7.95
CA ALA A 103 0.55 -4.71 6.69
C ALA A 103 0.92 -3.56 5.74
N ALA A 104 0.91 -2.33 6.26
CA ALA A 104 1.26 -1.14 5.50
C ALA A 104 2.71 -1.17 5.01
N ALA A 105 3.66 -1.63 5.84
CA ALA A 105 5.07 -1.73 5.46
C ALA A 105 5.28 -2.70 4.30
N PHE A 106 4.65 -3.88 4.33
CA PHE A 106 4.72 -4.83 3.22
C PHE A 106 4.06 -4.27 1.96
N ALA A 107 2.89 -3.66 2.07
CA ALA A 107 2.22 -3.05 0.92
C ALA A 107 3.03 -1.92 0.29
N ILE A 108 3.59 -1.00 1.10
CA ILE A 108 4.46 0.08 0.64
C ILE A 108 5.71 -0.49 -0.02
N SER A 109 6.34 -1.49 0.58
CA SER A 109 7.52 -2.15 0.00
C SER A 109 7.18 -2.79 -1.35
N GLY A 110 6.06 -3.50 -1.45
CA GLY A 110 5.58 -4.10 -2.70
C GLY A 110 5.28 -3.07 -3.78
N MET A 111 4.67 -1.94 -3.41
CA MET A 111 4.41 -0.82 -4.34
C MET A 111 5.71 -0.18 -4.83
N LEU A 112 6.69 0.06 -3.95
CA LEU A 112 7.97 0.63 -4.33
C LEU A 112 8.77 -0.30 -5.25
N LEU A 113 8.78 -1.60 -4.96
CA LEU A 113 9.43 -2.60 -5.80
C LEU A 113 8.79 -2.66 -7.20
N LEU A 114 7.46 -2.63 -7.28
CA LEU A 114 6.75 -2.54 -8.56
C LEU A 114 7.06 -1.25 -9.32
N LEU A 115 7.09 -0.11 -8.62
CA LEU A 115 7.43 1.17 -9.23
C LEU A 115 8.85 1.12 -9.83
N ILE A 116 9.83 0.61 -9.07
CA ILE A 116 11.20 0.43 -9.55
C ILE A 116 11.20 -0.49 -10.78
N ALA A 117 10.44 -1.58 -10.75
CA ALA A 117 10.38 -2.52 -11.86
C ALA A 117 9.85 -1.86 -13.14
N VAL A 118 8.71 -1.18 -13.05
CA VAL A 118 8.07 -0.50 -14.19
C VAL A 118 8.94 0.66 -14.70
N VAL A 119 9.49 1.47 -13.80
CA VAL A 119 10.37 2.60 -14.19
C VAL A 119 11.61 2.09 -14.89
N SER A 120 12.20 0.98 -14.42
CA SER A 120 13.40 0.40 -15.05
C SER A 120 13.09 -0.18 -16.44
N LEU A 121 11.92 -0.82 -16.62
CA LEU A 121 11.45 -1.23 -17.94
C LEU A 121 11.29 -0.04 -18.90
N ILE A 122 10.60 1.01 -18.45
CA ILE A 122 10.40 2.22 -19.27
C ILE A 122 11.75 2.87 -19.56
N TRP A 123 12.66 2.91 -18.59
CA TRP A 123 13.99 3.49 -18.75
C TRP A 123 14.81 2.78 -19.82
N HIS A 124 14.73 1.44 -19.87
CA HIS A 124 15.37 0.64 -20.91
C HIS A 124 14.87 1.05 -22.31
N MET A 125 13.58 1.35 -22.47
CA MET A 125 12.99 1.74 -23.75
C MET A 125 13.18 3.23 -24.08
N SER A 126 13.01 4.11 -23.10
CA SER A 126 13.08 5.56 -23.24
C SER A 126 13.33 6.23 -21.87
N PRO A 127 14.54 6.73 -21.62
CA PRO A 127 14.85 7.46 -20.39
C PRO A 127 13.96 8.69 -20.18
N ALA A 128 13.65 9.43 -21.26
CA ALA A 128 12.72 10.57 -21.19
C ALA A 128 11.32 10.14 -20.77
N GLY A 129 10.83 9.00 -21.30
CA GLY A 129 9.55 8.42 -20.89
C GLY A 129 9.52 8.05 -19.40
N ALA A 130 10.61 7.50 -18.87
CA ALA A 130 10.71 7.11 -17.47
C ALA A 130 10.67 8.34 -16.54
N VAL A 131 11.35 9.43 -16.91
CA VAL A 131 11.31 10.70 -16.16
C VAL A 131 9.90 11.28 -16.15
N VAL A 132 9.22 11.31 -17.31
CA VAL A 132 7.83 11.80 -17.41
C VAL A 132 6.89 10.92 -16.57
N PHE A 133 7.03 9.60 -16.66
CA PHE A 133 6.22 8.66 -15.88
C PHE A 133 6.39 8.87 -14.37
N LEU A 134 7.63 9.05 -13.89
CA LEU A 134 7.92 9.36 -12.48
C LEU A 134 7.30 10.69 -12.05
N ALA A 135 7.46 11.75 -12.85
CA ALA A 135 6.90 13.07 -12.54
C ALA A 135 5.38 13.03 -12.43
N VAL A 136 4.71 12.37 -13.39
CA VAL A 136 3.25 12.20 -13.38
C VAL A 136 2.79 11.33 -12.21
N SER A 137 3.49 10.23 -11.92
CA SER A 137 3.17 9.36 -10.78
C SER A 137 3.29 10.09 -9.44
N LEU A 138 4.33 10.91 -9.28
CA LEU A 138 4.52 11.73 -8.08
C LEU A 138 3.43 12.81 -7.96
N ALA A 139 3.10 13.50 -9.05
CA ALA A 139 2.02 14.49 -9.07
C ALA A 139 0.68 13.84 -8.71
N ALA A 140 0.38 12.67 -9.27
CA ALA A 140 -0.82 11.90 -8.95
C ALA A 140 -0.86 11.50 -7.47
N ALA A 141 0.25 11.00 -6.92
CA ALA A 141 0.34 10.63 -5.50
C ALA A 141 0.07 11.84 -4.58
N VAL A 142 0.63 13.01 -4.90
CA VAL A 142 0.38 14.25 -4.14
C VAL A 142 -1.09 14.67 -4.23
N LEU A 143 -1.69 14.62 -5.42
CA LEU A 143 -3.10 14.96 -5.61
C LEU A 143 -4.03 14.01 -4.87
N ILE A 144 -3.77 12.70 -4.93
CA ILE A 144 -4.53 11.66 -4.21
C ILE A 144 -4.39 11.87 -2.69
N TYR A 145 -3.18 12.13 -2.19
CA TYR A 145 -2.95 12.40 -0.78
C TYR A 145 -3.73 13.64 -0.31
N ARG A 146 -3.68 14.74 -1.07
CA ARG A 146 -4.45 15.96 -0.77
C ARG A 146 -5.95 15.69 -0.80
N HIS A 147 -6.42 14.94 -1.79
CA HIS A 147 -7.83 14.57 -1.90
C HIS A 147 -8.28 13.71 -0.72
N HIS A 148 -7.52 12.69 -0.33
CA HIS A 148 -7.82 11.86 0.84
C HIS A 148 -7.90 12.68 2.12
N ASN A 149 -6.96 13.61 2.34
CA ASN A 149 -7.00 14.50 3.49
C ASN A 149 -8.20 15.44 3.46
N ALA A 150 -8.56 15.97 2.29
CA ALA A 150 -9.75 16.82 2.13
C ALA A 150 -11.04 16.03 2.44
N VAL A 151 -11.17 14.81 1.93
CA VAL A 151 -12.32 13.93 2.21
C VAL A 151 -12.37 13.56 3.69
N ARG A 152 -11.22 13.24 4.31
CA ARG A 152 -11.13 12.94 5.74
C ARG A 152 -11.60 14.12 6.60
N THR A 153 -11.05 15.30 6.35
CA THR A 153 -11.42 16.51 7.11
C THR A 153 -12.88 16.90 6.92
N PHE A 154 -13.47 16.68 5.75
CA PHE A 154 -14.91 16.85 5.53
C PHE A 154 -15.73 15.85 6.34
N ALA A 155 -15.34 14.57 6.33
CA ALA A 155 -16.05 13.53 7.06
C ALA A 155 -15.97 13.73 8.58
N ASP A 156 -14.81 14.12 9.11
CA ASP A 156 -14.62 14.40 10.53
C ASP A 156 -15.53 15.56 10.99
N LYS A 157 -15.61 16.66 10.20
CA LYS A 157 -16.51 17.79 10.48
C LYS A 157 -18.00 17.40 10.45
N ALA A 158 -18.40 16.52 9.53
CA ALA A 158 -19.78 16.05 9.43
C ALA A 158 -20.18 15.19 10.65
N SER A 159 -19.25 14.40 11.19
CA SER A 159 -19.47 13.61 12.40
C SER A 159 -19.57 14.48 13.66
N ASP A 160 -18.77 15.54 13.77
CA ASP A 160 -18.80 16.47 14.92
C ASP A 160 -20.05 17.38 14.91
N GLY A 161 -20.56 17.75 13.73
CA GLY A 161 -21.75 18.60 13.57
C GLY A 161 -23.10 17.90 13.71
N GLY A 162 -23.13 16.57 13.85
CA GLY A 162 -24.36 15.77 13.98
C GLY A 162 -24.85 15.51 15.40
N SER A 163 -24.28 16.19 16.40
CA SER A 163 -24.63 16.08 17.83
C SER A 163 -25.25 17.38 18.37
N ALA A 164 -26.20 17.95 17.63
CA ALA A 164 -27.06 19.05 18.05
C ALA A 164 -28.53 18.63 18.01
#